data_AF-A0A0R3Q0F9-F1
#
_entry.id   AF-A0A0R3Q0F9-F1
#
_cell.length_a   1.000
_cell.length_b   1.000
_cell.length_c   1.000
_cell.angle_alpha   90.00
_cell.angle_beta   90.00
_cell.angle_gamma   90.00
#
_symmetry.space_group_name_H-M   'P 1'
#
loop_
_entity.id
_entity.type
_entity.pdbx_description
1 polymer ?
#
loop_
_entity_poly.entity_id
_entity_poly.type
_entity_poly.pdbx_seq_one_letter_code
_entity_poly.pdbx_strand_id
1 'polypeptide(L)'
;MMLSVLFWMASVLFAYFVLKRLFLEQLYIDYVGKFVFITGCDSGFGRLLAIRLLKMGVNVFAGCYTEVVNFPTIAFPFYFLPYFLFFF
;
A
#
# COMPACT_ATOMS: atom_id res chain seq x y z
N MET A 1 -43.55 16.47 6.69
CA MET A 1 -43.31 15.02 6.84
C MET A 1 -42.32 14.47 5.82
N MET A 2 -42.46 14.74 4.51
CA MET A 2 -41.55 14.20 3.49
C MET A 2 -40.11 14.75 3.60
N LEU A 3 -39.96 16.08 3.75
CA LEU A 3 -38.64 16.72 3.87
C LEU A 3 -37.85 16.26 5.10
N SER A 4 -38.50 16.13 6.25
CA SER A 4 -37.85 15.66 7.48
C SER A 4 -37.29 14.24 7.30
N VAL A 5 -38.03 13.35 6.62
CA VAL A 5 -37.57 11.98 6.34
C VAL A 5 -36.35 11.98 5.41
N LEU A 6 -36.34 12.85 4.38
CA LEU A 6 -35.20 12.97 3.47
C LEU A 6 -33.92 13.48 4.17
N PHE A 7 -34.04 14.45 5.08
CA PHE A 7 -32.91 14.93 5.86
C PHE A 7 -32.32 13.84 6.78
N TRP A 8 -33.18 13.06 7.44
CA TRP A 8 -32.72 11.93 8.25
C TRP A 8 -32.01 10.87 7.41
N MET A 9 -32.57 10.51 6.26
CA MET A 9 -31.94 9.54 5.34
C MET A 9 -30.57 10.03 4.84
N ALA A 10 -30.48 11.29 4.43
CA ALA A 10 -29.23 11.89 3.98
C ALA A 10 -28.18 11.96 5.10
N SER A 11 -28.60 12.32 6.32
CA SER A 11 -27.73 12.37 7.50
C SER A 11 -27.16 10.99 7.84
N VAL A 12 -27.99 9.94 7.81
CA VAL A 12 -27.53 8.56 8.06
C VAL A 12 -26.54 8.11 6.99
N LEU A 13 -26.80 8.38 5.71
CA LEU A 13 -25.87 8.05 4.63
C LEU A 13 -24.55 8.80 4.75
N PHE A 14 -24.59 10.09 5.10
CA PHE A 14 -23.39 10.89 5.32
C PHE A 14 -22.59 10.37 6.52
N ALA A 15 -23.26 10.09 7.63
CA ALA A 15 -22.63 9.50 8.81
C ALA A 15 -22.00 8.14 8.48
N TYR A 16 -22.69 7.28 7.74
CA TYR A 16 -22.15 5.99 7.28
C TYR A 16 -20.91 6.17 6.40
N PHE A 17 -20.93 7.12 5.46
CA PHE A 17 -19.78 7.40 4.59
C PHE A 17 -18.57 7.89 5.39
N VAL A 18 -18.79 8.82 6.33
CA VAL A 18 -17.72 9.31 7.21
C VAL A 18 -17.18 8.19 8.09
N LEU A 19 -18.06 7.38 8.70
CA LEU A 19 -17.65 6.26 9.55
C LEU A 19 -16.82 5.23 8.77
N LYS A 20 -17.27 4.88 7.55
CA LYS A 20 -16.55 3.96 6.66
C LYS A 20 -15.19 4.51 6.29
N ARG A 21 -15.10 5.81 5.97
CA ARG A 21 -13.84 6.47 5.63
C ARG A 21 -12.87 6.42 6.81
N LEU A 22 -13.33 6.79 8.01
CA LEU A 22 -12.53 6.75 9.23
C LEU A 22 -12.06 5.32 9.57
N PHE A 23 -12.94 4.31 9.43
CA PHE A 23 -12.58 2.92 9.69
C PHE A 23 -11.56 2.36 8.68
N LEU A 24 -11.72 2.64 7.38
CA LEU A 24 -10.77 2.22 6.35
C LEU A 24 -9.41 2.90 6.51
N GLU A 25 -9.41 4.16 6.92
CA GLU A 25 -8.19 4.94 7.16
C GLU A 25 -7.47 4.48 8.44
N GLN A 26 -8.20 3.90 9.40
CA GLN A 26 -7.68 3.26 10.60
C GLN A 26 -7.42 1.75 10.48
N LEU A 27 -7.59 1.13 9.31
CA LEU A 27 -7.05 -0.22 9.06
C LEU A 27 -5.52 -0.12 8.97
N TYR A 28 -4.91 0.11 10.12
CA TYR A 28 -3.49 0.03 10.35
C TYR A 28 -3.11 -1.43 10.23
N ILE A 29 -2.65 -1.80 9.03
CA ILE A 29 -2.06 -3.11 8.80
C ILE A 29 -0.77 -3.12 9.61
N ASP A 30 -0.73 -3.92 10.67
CA ASP A 30 0.51 -4.20 11.38
C ASP A 30 1.51 -4.76 10.37
N TYR A 31 2.54 -3.97 10.11
CA TYR A 31 3.60 -4.23 9.15
C TYR A 31 4.85 -4.83 9.80
N VAL A 32 4.86 -4.98 11.13
CA VAL A 32 5.97 -5.58 11.85
C VAL A 32 6.07 -7.07 11.47
N GLY A 33 7.22 -7.45 10.91
CA GLY A 33 7.50 -8.83 10.48
C GLY A 33 6.87 -9.25 9.15
N LYS A 34 6.14 -8.36 8.45
CA LYS A 34 5.59 -8.65 7.11
C LYS A 34 6.53 -8.15 6.02
N PHE A 35 6.48 -8.83 4.88
CA PHE A 35 7.27 -8.49 3.70
C PHE A 35 6.37 -8.07 2.56
N VAL A 36 6.73 -6.98 1.88
CA VAL A 36 5.99 -6.45 0.73
C VAL A 36 6.87 -6.57 -0.49
N PHE A 37 6.40 -7.29 -1.51
CA PHE A 37 7.06 -7.37 -2.80
C PHE A 37 6.40 -6.40 -3.79
N ILE A 38 7.20 -5.56 -4.44
CA ILE A 38 6.73 -4.54 -5.39
C ILE A 38 7.37 -4.81 -6.75
N THR A 39 6.54 -4.99 -7.77
CA THR A 39 6.98 -5.09 -9.17
C THR A 39 6.98 -3.72 -9.85
N GLY A 40 7.95 -3.47 -10.74
CA GLY A 40 7.98 -2.22 -11.52
C GLY A 40 8.43 -1.01 -10.70
N CYS A 41 9.49 -1.17 -9.90
CA CYS A 41 10.04 -0.12 -9.04
C CYS A 41 11.05 0.80 -9.74
N ASP A 42 11.27 0.65 -11.04
CA ASP A 42 12.29 1.42 -11.77
C ASP A 42 12.02 2.94 -11.74
N SER A 43 10.76 3.37 -11.84
CA SER A 43 10.38 4.80 -11.84
C SER A 43 8.94 5.07 -11.35
N GLY A 44 8.58 6.35 -11.22
CA GLY A 44 7.21 6.78 -10.93
C GLY A 44 6.66 6.31 -9.58
N PHE A 45 5.42 5.82 -9.58
CA PHE A 45 4.68 5.44 -8.37
C PHE A 45 5.33 4.28 -7.62
N GLY A 46 5.76 3.21 -8.32
CA GLY A 46 6.38 2.04 -7.70
C GLY A 46 7.65 2.41 -6.92
N ARG A 47 8.43 3.35 -7.46
CA ARG A 47 9.61 3.90 -6.78
C ARG A 47 9.23 4.65 -5.49
N LEU A 48 8.27 5.55 -5.59
CA LEU A 48 7.84 6.36 -4.43
C LEU A 48 7.20 5.50 -3.33
N LEU A 49 6.44 4.47 -3.71
CA LEU A 49 5.84 3.52 -2.78
C LEU A 49 6.92 2.75 -2.01
N ALA A 50 7.91 2.19 -2.71
CA ALA A 50 8.99 1.44 -2.09
C ALA A 50 9.78 2.30 -1.08
N ILE A 51 10.10 3.55 -1.45
CA ILE A 51 10.78 4.50 -0.56
C ILE A 51 9.92 4.84 0.66
N ARG A 52 8.61 5.02 0.50
CA ARG A 52 7.71 5.37 1.60
C ARG A 52 7.58 4.21 2.60
N LEU A 53 7.45 2.98 2.10
CA LEU A 53 7.38 1.77 2.92
C LEU A 53 8.69 1.51 3.69
N LEU A 54 9.83 1.70 3.03
CA LEU A 54 11.15 1.70 3.68
C LEU A 54 11.23 2.69 4.84
N LYS A 55 10.80 3.95 4.63
CA LYS A 55 10.80 5.00 5.68
C LYS A 55 9.89 4.66 6.85
N MET A 56 8.87 3.85 6.62
CA MET A 56 7.98 3.34 7.68
C MET A 56 8.54 2.12 8.41
N GLY A 57 9.72 1.61 8.01
CA GLY A 57 10.34 0.42 8.60
C GLY A 57 9.74 -0.90 8.11
N VAL A 58 9.01 -0.89 6.99
CA VAL A 58 8.45 -2.10 6.38
C VAL A 58 9.54 -2.80 5.58
N ASN A 59 9.61 -4.13 5.66
CA ASN A 59 10.52 -4.91 4.83
C ASN A 59 9.99 -4.96 3.39
N VAL A 60 10.73 -4.39 2.45
CA VAL A 60 10.32 -4.25 1.05
C VAL A 60 11.33 -4.92 0.12
N PHE A 61 10.81 -5.72 -0.81
CA PHE A 61 11.57 -6.28 -1.92
C PHE A 61 11.12 -5.62 -3.22
N ALA A 62 12.03 -4.93 -3.90
CA ALA A 62 11.75 -4.23 -5.15
C ALA A 62 12.19 -5.10 -6.34
N GLY A 63 11.24 -5.54 -7.14
CA GLY A 63 11.45 -6.18 -8.45
C GLY A 63 11.53 -5.13 -9.55
N CYS A 64 12.76 -4.76 -9.91
CA CYS A 64 13.04 -3.82 -10.99
C CYS A 64 13.42 -4.57 -12.28
N TYR A 65 13.16 -3.96 -13.43
CA TYR A 65 13.62 -4.49 -14.71
C TYR A 65 15.09 -4.11 -14.96
N THR A 66 15.51 -2.94 -14.48
CA THR A 66 16.89 -2.45 -14.58
C THR A 66 17.71 -2.82 -13.34
N GLU A 67 18.96 -3.23 -13.55
CA GLU A 67 19.88 -3.60 -12.46
C GLU A 67 20.52 -2.36 -11.80
N VAL A 68 20.62 -1.26 -12.54
CA VAL A 68 21.27 -0.01 -12.10
C VAL A 68 20.23 0.94 -11.53
N VAL A 69 19.73 0.63 -10.34
CA VAL A 69 18.76 1.50 -9.65
C VAL A 69 19.45 2.19 -8.48
N ASN A 70 19.54 3.53 -8.52
CA ASN A 70 20.04 4.31 -7.39
C ASN A 70 18.98 4.36 -6.28
N PHE A 71 18.89 3.28 -5.52
CA PHE A 71 17.81 2.98 -4.60
C PHE A 71 18.34 2.47 -3.25
N PRO A 72 17.76 2.89 -2.11
CA PRO A 72 18.21 2.46 -0.78
C PRO A 72 17.75 1.05 -0.37
N THR A 73 17.10 0.28 -1.24
CA THR A 73 16.65 -1.10 -0.97
C THR A 73 17.48 -2.13 -1.70
N ILE A 74 17.42 -3.36 -1.19
CA ILE A 74 17.80 -4.56 -1.92
C ILE A 74 16.86 -4.70 -3.12
N ALA A 75 17.32 -4.23 -4.29
CA ALA A 75 16.64 -4.43 -5.56
C ALA A 75 17.06 -5.80 -6.10
N PHE A 76 16.07 -6.63 -6.42
CA PHE A 76 16.32 -7.91 -7.06
C PHE A 76 15.94 -7.83 -8.54
N PRO A 77 16.78 -8.36 -9.44
CA PRO A 77 16.40 -8.49 -10.83
C PRO A 77 15.18 -9.41 -10.93
N PHE A 78 14.21 -9.04 -11.77
CA PHE A 78 12.92 -9.75 -11.90
C PHE A 78 13.06 -11.26 -12.18
N TYR A 79 14.15 -11.68 -12.82
CA TYR A 79 14.46 -13.09 -13.13
C TYR A 79 14.85 -13.91 -11.88
N PHE A 80 15.17 -13.27 -10.77
CA PHE A 80 15.50 -13.93 -9.50
C PHE A 80 14.25 -14.21 -8.64
N LEU A 81 13.08 -13.71 -9.05
CA LEU A 81 11.81 -13.86 -8.35
C LEU A 81 11.40 -15.31 -7.99
N PRO A 82 11.57 -16.33 -8.87
CA PRO A 82 11.23 -17.71 -8.50
C PRO A 82 12.14 -18.29 -7.40
N TYR A 83 13.39 -17.81 -7.28
CA TYR A 83 14.31 -18.22 -6.21
C TYR A 83 14.02 -17.49 -4.90
N PHE A 84 13.58 -16.24 -5.01
CA PHE A 84 13.22 -15.40 -3.88
C PHE A 84 11.97 -15.91 -3.14
N LEU A 85 10.95 -16.37 -3.89
CA LEU A 85 9.75 -16.98 -3.31
C LEU A 85 10.02 -18.34 -2.62
N PHE A 86 11.18 -18.95 -2.88
CA PHE A 86 11.61 -20.20 -2.27
C PHE A 86 12.27 -20.01 -0.90
N PHE A 87 12.60 -18.77 -0.54
CA PHE A 87 13.30 -18.41 0.70
C PHE A 87 12.37 -17.85 1.79
N PHE A 88 11.06 -17.75 1.52
CA PHE A 88 10.01 -17.28 2.43
C PHE A 88 8.87 -18.29 2.56
#